data_AF-A0A7S0AC34-F1
#
_entry.id   AF-A0A7S0AC34-F1
#
_cell.length_a   1.000
_cell.length_b   1.000
_cell.length_c   1.000
_cell.angle_alpha   90.00
_cell.angle_beta   90.00
_cell.angle_gamma   90.00
#
_symmetry.space_group_name_H-M   'P 1'
#
loop_
_entity.id
_entity.type
_entity.pdbx_description
1 polymer ?
#
loop_
_entity_poly.entity_id
_entity_poly.type
_entity_poly.pdbx_seq_one_letter_code
_entity_poly.pdbx_strand_id
1 'polypeptide(L)'
;RSEKNQHHQHATMESPPDFSKEDLKGSPAEFAPGAWVLGHSHFAGGLSQNIVLNNRCFVFKLTLREALGGVSAGEDALFIFGLGNNGAIGGVKDLEKQTGLKAVALLCNGGGHHIYIKNWYDAFPAPFEVWVSPTKAPDTSNGQRLQKDYP
;
A
#
# COMPACT_ATOMS: atom_id res chain seq x y z
N ARG A 1 0.99 42.82 -1.52
CA ARG A 1 1.40 41.67 -0.69
C ARG A 1 1.63 40.52 -1.66
N SER A 2 2.89 40.11 -1.81
CA SER A 2 3.41 39.22 -2.85
C SER A 2 2.84 37.80 -2.73
N GLU A 3 2.30 37.28 -3.82
CA GLU A 3 2.02 35.86 -4.02
C GLU A 3 3.36 35.10 -4.05
N LYS A 4 3.51 34.10 -3.18
CA LYS A 4 4.63 33.15 -3.24
C LYS A 4 4.24 32.03 -4.19
N ASN A 5 4.70 32.13 -5.43
CA ASN A 5 4.76 30.98 -6.34
C ASN A 5 5.74 29.95 -5.77
N GLN A 6 5.20 28.91 -5.12
CA GLN A 6 5.98 27.72 -4.79
C GLN A 6 6.12 26.89 -6.06
N HIS A 7 7.30 26.97 -6.67
CA HIS A 7 7.74 26.03 -7.70
C HIS A 7 7.62 24.60 -7.16
N HIS A 8 6.60 23.88 -7.62
CA HIS A 8 6.59 22.43 -7.54
C HIS A 8 7.69 21.94 -8.46
N GLN A 9 8.83 21.56 -7.88
CA GLN A 9 9.83 20.80 -8.61
C GLN A 9 9.16 19.47 -8.99
N HIS A 10 8.88 19.29 -10.27
CA HIS A 10 8.58 17.98 -10.80
C HIS A 10 9.81 17.11 -10.54
N ALA A 11 9.71 16.17 -9.60
CA ALA A 11 10.68 15.12 -9.46
C ALA A 11 10.71 14.37 -10.79
N THR A 12 11.73 14.63 -11.60
CA THR A 12 12.04 13.80 -12.77
C THR A 12 12.42 12.43 -12.23
N MET A 13 11.57 11.42 -12.41
CA MET A 13 11.96 10.06 -12.11
C MET A 13 13.19 9.71 -12.96
N GLU A 14 14.34 9.51 -12.32
CA GLU A 14 15.62 9.21 -12.98
C GLU A 14 15.59 7.89 -13.77
N SER A 15 14.57 7.04 -13.53
CA SER A 15 14.28 5.81 -14.26
C SER A 15 12.82 5.38 -14.03
N PRO A 16 12.20 4.61 -14.94
CA PRO A 16 10.89 4.02 -14.70
C PRO A 16 10.93 3.01 -13.54
N PRO A 17 9.82 2.81 -12.83
CA PRO A 17 9.65 1.71 -11.87
C PRO A 17 10.14 0.35 -12.38
N ASP A 18 11.01 -0.33 -11.63
CA ASP A 18 11.55 -1.66 -11.96
C ASP A 18 10.93 -2.76 -11.08
N PHE A 19 10.03 -3.55 -11.67
CA PHE A 19 9.38 -4.67 -11.01
C PHE A 19 10.11 -6.01 -11.21
N SER A 20 11.29 -6.03 -11.84
CA SER A 20 12.01 -7.27 -12.20
C SER A 20 12.37 -8.17 -11.01
N LYS A 21 12.42 -7.60 -9.80
CA LYS A 21 12.72 -8.30 -8.55
C LYS A 21 11.47 -8.73 -7.77
N GLU A 22 10.27 -8.39 -8.24
CA GLU A 22 9.02 -8.80 -7.61
C GLU A 22 8.90 -10.33 -7.60
N ASP A 23 8.60 -10.91 -6.44
CA ASP A 23 8.14 -12.29 -6.33
C ASP A 23 6.68 -12.37 -5.89
N LEU A 24 6.11 -13.57 -5.95
CA LEU A 24 4.73 -13.85 -5.53
C LEU A 24 4.65 -14.49 -4.14
N LYS A 25 5.70 -14.33 -3.32
CA LYS A 25 5.84 -14.92 -1.99
C LYS A 25 5.71 -13.89 -0.87
N GLY A 26 5.58 -12.62 -1.20
CA GLY A 26 5.46 -11.51 -0.26
C GLY A 26 6.79 -10.91 0.16
N SER A 27 7.91 -11.26 -0.50
CA SER A 27 9.19 -10.61 -0.24
C SER A 27 9.17 -9.17 -0.78
N PRO A 28 9.69 -8.19 -0.02
CA PRO A 28 9.72 -6.82 -0.48
C PRO A 28 10.74 -6.62 -1.60
N ALA A 29 10.28 -6.11 -2.73
CA ALA A 29 11.13 -5.71 -3.86
C ALA A 29 11.04 -4.20 -4.04
N GLU A 30 12.18 -3.50 -3.92
CA GLU A 30 12.24 -2.06 -4.18
C GLU A 30 12.14 -1.81 -5.69
N PHE A 31 11.08 -1.11 -6.12
CA PHE A 31 10.84 -0.80 -7.53
C PHE A 31 11.15 0.65 -7.89
N ALA A 32 11.26 1.51 -6.88
CA ALA A 32 11.75 2.89 -6.98
C ALA A 32 12.32 3.29 -5.60
N PRO A 33 13.21 4.29 -5.51
CA PRO A 33 13.78 4.70 -4.23
C PRO A 33 12.72 4.98 -3.17
N GLY A 34 12.72 4.21 -2.08
CA GLY A 34 11.74 4.33 -1.01
C GLY A 34 10.34 3.77 -1.32
N ALA A 35 10.20 2.95 -2.36
CA ALA A 35 8.94 2.31 -2.73
C ALA A 35 9.14 0.82 -3.02
N TRP A 36 8.36 -0.02 -2.35
CA TRP A 36 8.43 -1.48 -2.42
C TRP A 36 7.12 -2.09 -2.87
N VAL A 37 7.21 -3.21 -3.57
CA VAL A 37 6.10 -4.08 -3.92
C VAL A 37 6.25 -5.42 -3.20
N LEU A 38 5.15 -5.94 -2.67
CA LEU A 38 5.03 -7.26 -2.07
C LEU A 38 3.94 -8.02 -2.85
N GLY A 39 4.36 -8.80 -3.83
CA GLY A 39 3.48 -9.64 -4.62
C GLY A 39 3.08 -10.89 -3.86
N HIS A 40 1.82 -11.30 -3.98
CA HIS A 40 1.37 -12.59 -3.45
C HIS A 40 0.28 -13.20 -4.32
N SER A 41 0.35 -14.53 -4.44
CA SER A 41 -0.67 -15.33 -5.09
C SER A 41 -1.75 -15.77 -4.10
N HIS A 42 -3.01 -15.63 -4.50
CA HIS A 42 -4.13 -16.25 -3.79
C HIS A 42 -5.25 -16.64 -4.75
N PHE A 43 -6.14 -17.52 -4.29
CA PHE A 43 -7.33 -17.92 -5.03
C PHE A 43 -8.51 -17.03 -4.65
N ALA A 44 -9.30 -16.62 -5.64
CA ALA A 44 -10.50 -15.82 -5.40
C ALA A 44 -11.50 -16.58 -4.51
N GLY A 45 -11.86 -16.01 -3.37
CA GLY A 45 -12.98 -16.49 -2.53
C GLY A 45 -12.86 -17.93 -2.03
N GLY A 46 -11.65 -18.48 -1.88
CA GLY A 46 -11.46 -19.88 -1.46
C GLY A 46 -11.85 -20.92 -2.52
N LEU A 47 -12.13 -20.49 -3.76
CA LEU A 47 -12.41 -21.39 -4.87
C LEU A 47 -11.10 -22.09 -5.26
N SER A 48 -11.07 -23.41 -5.11
CA SER A 48 -9.87 -24.22 -5.27
C SER A 48 -9.42 -24.42 -6.72
N GLN A 49 -10.02 -23.74 -7.72
CA GLN A 49 -9.73 -24.03 -9.12
C GLN A 49 -9.59 -22.76 -9.99
N ASN A 50 -8.36 -22.59 -10.49
CA ASN A 50 -7.98 -22.01 -11.79
C ASN A 50 -7.76 -20.49 -11.94
N ILE A 51 -8.00 -19.64 -10.94
CA ILE A 51 -7.59 -18.22 -11.02
C ILE A 51 -6.63 -17.89 -9.87
N VAL A 52 -5.33 -17.89 -10.19
CA VAL A 52 -4.30 -17.31 -9.33
C VAL A 52 -4.35 -15.81 -9.53
N LEU A 53 -4.89 -15.09 -8.56
CA LEU A 53 -4.83 -13.63 -8.54
C LEU A 53 -3.44 -13.20 -8.07
N ASN A 54 -2.74 -12.44 -8.91
CA ASN A 54 -1.59 -11.67 -8.45
C ASN A 54 -2.11 -10.43 -7.74
N ASN A 55 -1.97 -10.41 -6.42
CA ASN A 55 -2.32 -9.25 -5.61
C ASN A 55 -1.04 -8.60 -5.10
N ARG A 56 -1.05 -7.27 -5.09
CA ARG A 56 0.10 -6.46 -4.69
C ARG A 56 -0.25 -5.64 -3.48
N CYS A 57 0.68 -5.64 -2.54
CA CYS A 57 0.75 -4.69 -1.46
C CYS A 57 1.94 -3.77 -1.76
N PHE A 58 1.72 -2.47 -1.76
CA PHE A 58 2.76 -1.47 -1.99
C PHE A 58 3.12 -0.84 -0.65
N VAL A 59 4.40 -0.54 -0.46
CA VAL A 59 4.89 0.14 0.73
C VAL A 59 5.70 1.34 0.30
N PHE A 60 5.46 2.48 0.93
CA PHE A 60 6.11 3.73 0.63
C PHE A 60 6.76 4.28 1.87
N LYS A 61 8.02 4.72 1.74
CA LYS A 61 8.67 5.58 2.70
C LYS A 61 8.09 6.99 2.57
N LEU A 62 7.47 7.49 3.63
CA LEU A 62 6.91 8.85 3.68
C LEU A 62 7.49 9.62 4.86
N THR A 63 7.82 10.89 4.64
CA THR A 63 8.08 11.84 5.73
C THR A 63 6.75 12.36 6.26
N LEU A 64 6.50 12.14 7.55
CA LEU A 64 5.23 12.48 8.17
C LEU A 64 5.09 14.00 8.35
N ARG A 65 3.94 14.57 7.97
CA ARG A 65 3.61 15.97 8.28
C ARG A 65 3.07 16.14 9.70
N GLU A 66 2.40 15.11 10.21
CA GLU A 66 1.79 15.05 11.53
C GLU A 66 2.12 13.69 12.17
N ALA A 67 2.06 13.59 13.49
CA ALA A 67 2.35 12.34 14.18
C ALA A 67 1.32 11.26 13.82
N LEU A 68 1.79 10.05 13.52
CA LEU A 68 0.96 8.90 13.13
C LEU A 68 1.65 7.61 13.54
N GLY A 69 0.90 6.60 14.00
CA GLY A 69 1.47 5.28 14.30
C GLY A 69 2.63 5.33 15.31
N GLY A 70 2.62 6.31 16.22
CA GLY A 70 3.67 6.46 17.24
C GLY A 70 5.00 6.97 16.68
N VAL A 71 5.00 7.51 15.46
CA VAL A 71 6.12 8.20 14.81
C VAL A 71 5.80 9.71 14.79
N SER A 72 6.81 10.54 15.02
CA SER A 72 6.63 12.00 15.16
C SER A 72 6.57 12.71 13.82
N ALA A 73 6.01 13.93 13.81
CA ALA A 73 6.06 14.80 12.63
C ALA A 73 7.52 15.10 12.23
N GLY A 74 7.81 15.05 10.94
CA GLY A 74 9.14 15.23 10.35
C GLY A 74 9.99 13.96 10.28
N GLU A 75 9.55 12.84 10.87
CA GLU A 75 10.22 11.55 10.77
C GLU A 75 9.72 10.74 9.57
N ASP A 76 10.57 9.84 9.09
CA ASP A 76 10.21 8.90 8.02
C ASP A 76 9.51 7.66 8.59
N ALA A 77 8.50 7.17 7.86
CA ALA A 77 7.73 5.98 8.21
C ALA A 77 7.36 5.17 6.97
N LEU A 78 6.90 3.93 7.17
CA LEU A 78 6.33 3.08 6.12
C LEU A 78 4.81 3.23 6.08
N PHE A 79 4.28 3.57 4.91
CA PHE A 79 2.86 3.59 4.61
C PHE A 79 2.52 2.49 3.62
N ILE A 80 1.44 1.75 3.89
CA ILE A 80 1.06 0.58 3.11
C ILE A 80 -0.18 0.89 2.28
N PHE A 81 -0.16 0.53 1.00
CA PHE A 81 -1.31 0.58 0.11
C PHE A 81 -1.63 -0.80 -0.44
N GLY A 82 -2.89 -1.21 -0.28
CA GLY A 82 -3.35 -2.53 -0.66
C GLY A 82 -3.22 -3.53 0.47
N LEU A 83 -4.28 -4.30 0.68
CA LEU A 83 -4.36 -5.27 1.76
C LEU A 83 -3.88 -6.64 1.25
N GLY A 84 -2.74 -7.10 1.78
CA GLY A 84 -2.14 -8.39 1.46
C GLY A 84 -2.39 -9.48 2.52
N ASN A 85 -2.05 -10.72 2.18
CA ASN A 85 -2.13 -11.86 3.10
C ASN A 85 -0.94 -11.90 4.10
N ASN A 86 -0.80 -13.00 4.84
CA ASN A 86 0.29 -13.18 5.82
C ASN A 86 1.71 -13.08 5.22
N GLY A 87 1.89 -13.37 3.93
CA GLY A 87 3.17 -13.19 3.25
C GLY A 87 3.54 -11.71 3.16
N ALA A 88 2.59 -10.86 2.75
CA ALA A 88 2.80 -9.42 2.73
C ALA A 88 3.04 -8.84 4.13
N ILE A 89 2.33 -9.32 5.15
CA ILE A 89 2.57 -8.94 6.55
C ILE A 89 4.02 -9.25 6.96
N GLY A 90 4.51 -10.45 6.62
CA GLY A 90 5.90 -10.84 6.87
C GLY A 90 6.90 -9.93 6.16
N GLY A 91 6.66 -9.63 4.88
CA GLY A 91 7.52 -8.75 4.10
C GLY A 91 7.57 -7.32 4.64
N VAL A 92 6.47 -6.77 5.16
CA VAL A 92 6.48 -5.46 5.82
C VAL A 92 7.32 -5.50 7.10
N LYS A 93 7.22 -6.56 7.91
CA LYS A 93 8.08 -6.71 9.11
C LYS A 93 9.55 -6.83 8.75
N ASP A 94 9.87 -7.48 7.63
CA ASP A 94 11.24 -7.55 7.16
C ASP A 94 11.72 -6.19 6.63
N LEU A 95 10.85 -5.39 6.01
CA LEU A 95 11.15 -3.98 5.67
C LEU A 95 11.42 -3.14 6.91
N GLU A 96 10.63 -3.27 7.99
CA GLU A 96 10.89 -2.53 9.24
C GLU A 96 12.28 -2.87 9.80
N LYS A 97 12.69 -4.14 9.76
CA LYS A 97 14.05 -4.56 10.16
C LYS A 97 15.15 -4.03 9.24
N GLN A 98 14.94 -4.07 7.93
CA GLN A 98 15.93 -3.67 6.93
C GLN A 98 16.19 -2.15 6.94
N THR A 99 15.12 -1.38 7.12
CA THR A 99 15.16 0.09 6.99
C THR A 99 15.24 0.80 8.34
N GLY A 100 14.85 0.14 9.43
CA GLY A 100 14.67 0.75 10.75
C GLY A 100 13.41 1.64 10.85
N LEU A 101 12.62 1.75 9.79
CA LEU A 101 11.39 2.54 9.76
C LEU A 101 10.22 1.74 10.32
N LYS A 102 9.23 2.41 10.90
CA LYS A 102 8.00 1.78 11.40
C LYS A 102 6.88 1.85 10.38
N ALA A 103 6.09 0.78 10.27
CA ALA A 103 4.80 0.80 9.60
C ALA A 103 3.77 1.54 10.47
N VAL A 104 3.18 2.60 9.93
CA VAL A 104 2.28 3.48 10.70
C VAL A 104 0.82 3.37 10.30
N ALA A 105 0.55 3.10 9.02
CA ALA A 105 -0.80 2.95 8.52
C ALA A 105 -0.87 2.10 7.24
N LEU A 106 -2.05 1.55 7.00
CA LEU A 106 -2.41 0.83 5.79
C LEU A 106 -3.71 1.40 5.21
N LEU A 107 -3.72 1.69 3.91
CA LEU A 107 -4.93 1.97 3.13
C LEU A 107 -5.38 0.73 2.36
N CYS A 108 -6.51 0.18 2.78
CA CYS A 108 -7.21 -0.91 2.13
C CYS A 108 -8.13 -0.36 1.03
N ASN A 109 -7.90 -0.82 -0.21
CA ASN A 109 -8.73 -0.50 -1.38
C ASN A 109 -10.12 -1.18 -1.37
N GLY A 110 -10.46 -1.91 -0.29
CA GLY A 110 -11.76 -2.56 -0.10
C GLY A 110 -11.96 -3.86 -0.90
N GLY A 111 -13.19 -4.37 -0.91
CA GLY A 111 -13.56 -5.66 -1.51
C GLY A 111 -13.20 -6.87 -0.65
N GLY A 112 -13.18 -8.07 -1.22
CA GLY A 112 -13.04 -9.34 -0.47
C GLY A 112 -11.76 -9.53 0.35
N HIS A 113 -10.76 -8.64 0.24
CA HIS A 113 -9.51 -8.78 0.98
C HIS A 113 -9.64 -8.36 2.45
N HIS A 114 -10.74 -7.70 2.85
CA HIS A 114 -10.98 -7.28 4.25
C HIS A 114 -10.86 -8.43 5.26
N ILE A 115 -10.97 -9.69 4.82
CA ILE A 115 -10.70 -10.88 5.62
C ILE A 115 -9.33 -10.87 6.32
N TYR A 116 -8.34 -10.14 5.79
CA TYR A 116 -7.02 -10.03 6.39
C TYR A 116 -6.87 -8.86 7.38
N ILE A 117 -7.84 -7.96 7.53
CA ILE A 117 -7.72 -6.77 8.40
C ILE A 117 -7.35 -7.16 9.84
N LYS A 118 -7.96 -8.22 10.38
CA LYS A 118 -7.62 -8.70 11.73
C LYS A 118 -6.14 -9.11 11.81
N ASN A 119 -5.64 -9.84 10.83
CA ASN A 119 -4.23 -10.29 10.81
C ASN A 119 -3.27 -9.09 10.79
N TRP A 120 -3.65 -8.01 10.10
CA TRP A 120 -2.87 -6.77 10.10
C TRP A 120 -2.86 -6.09 11.46
N TYR A 121 -4.00 -5.95 12.14
CA TYR A 121 -4.06 -5.42 13.51
C TYR A 121 -3.31 -6.30 14.53
N ASP A 122 -3.40 -7.62 14.40
CA ASP A 122 -2.67 -8.55 15.26
C ASP A 122 -1.15 -8.43 15.04
N ALA A 123 -0.72 -8.20 13.80
CA ALA A 123 0.69 -8.12 13.44
C ALA A 123 1.33 -6.75 13.74
N PHE A 124 0.55 -5.68 13.62
CA PHE A 124 0.92 -4.28 13.84
C PHE A 124 -0.08 -3.68 14.83
N PRO A 125 0.20 -3.80 16.15
CA PRO A 125 -0.73 -3.31 17.16
C PRO A 125 -0.78 -1.77 17.20
N ALA A 126 -1.75 -1.24 17.95
CA ALA A 126 -1.89 0.19 18.18
C ALA A 126 -0.56 0.83 18.57
N PRO A 127 -0.24 2.03 18.06
CA PRO A 127 -1.12 2.96 17.33
C PRO A 127 -1.19 2.78 15.79
N PHE A 128 -0.87 1.62 15.23
CA PHE A 128 -1.05 1.35 13.79
C PHE A 128 -2.52 1.50 13.34
N GLU A 129 -2.73 2.12 12.19
CA GLU A 129 -4.07 2.38 11.65
C GLU A 129 -4.35 1.61 10.36
N VAL A 130 -5.57 1.07 10.23
CA VAL A 130 -6.08 0.51 8.96
C VAL A 130 -7.22 1.37 8.46
N TRP A 131 -6.98 2.11 7.38
CA TRP A 131 -7.98 2.90 6.67
C TRP A 131 -8.62 2.06 5.57
N VAL A 132 -9.95 2.08 5.50
CA VAL A 132 -10.70 1.32 4.48
C VAL A 132 -11.46 2.32 3.63
N SER A 133 -11.22 2.30 2.31
CA SER A 133 -12.02 3.11 1.39
C SER A 133 -13.48 2.66 1.42
N PRO A 134 -14.46 3.57 1.54
CA PRO A 134 -15.88 3.22 1.56
C PRO A 134 -16.37 2.67 0.21
N THR A 135 -15.68 3.02 -0.90
CA THR A 135 -16.11 2.67 -2.26
C THR A 135 -14.93 2.13 -3.07
N LYS A 136 -15.03 0.89 -3.57
CA LYS A 136 -13.99 0.25 -4.39
C LYS A 136 -14.01 0.68 -5.86
N ALA A 137 -15.20 0.90 -6.42
CA ALA A 137 -15.39 1.34 -7.80
C ALA A 137 -16.12 2.69 -7.76
N PRO A 138 -15.45 3.80 -8.14
CA PRO A 138 -16.09 5.11 -8.10
C PRO A 138 -17.25 5.16 -9.10
N ASP A 139 -18.25 5.97 -8.76
CA ASP A 139 -19.28 6.33 -9.70
C ASP A 139 -18.80 7.51 -10.56
N THR A 140 -19.33 7.60 -11.78
CA THR A 140 -19.27 8.78 -12.63
C THR A 140 -20.01 9.95 -11.96
N SER A 141 -19.87 11.15 -12.52
CA SER A 141 -20.61 12.33 -12.07
C SER A 141 -22.15 12.19 -12.16
N ASN A 142 -22.66 11.22 -12.92
CA ASN A 142 -24.09 10.90 -13.03
C ASN A 142 -24.50 9.64 -12.25
N GLY A 143 -23.67 9.15 -11.33
CA GLY A 143 -24.02 8.05 -10.40
C GLY A 143 -24.02 6.66 -11.04
N GLN A 144 -23.41 6.49 -12.20
CA GLN A 144 -23.22 5.19 -12.82
C GLN A 144 -21.85 4.62 -12.45
N ARG A 145 -21.73 3.29 -12.38
CA ARG A 145 -20.43 2.66 -12.13
C ARG A 145 -19.46 3.00 -13.26
N LEU A 146 -18.35 3.69 -12.95
CA LEU A 146 -17.35 4.13 -13.93
C LEU A 146 -16.79 2.97 -14.77
N GLN A 147 -16.73 1.76 -14.20
CA GLN A 147 -16.28 0.54 -14.89
C GLN A 147 -17.17 0.12 -16.08
N LYS A 148 -18.40 0.63 -16.18
CA LYS A 148 -19.29 0.33 -17.33
C LYS A 148 -18.87 1.10 -18.58
N ASP A 149 -18.23 2.25 -18.43
CA ASP A 149 -17.87 3.14 -19.54
C ASP A 149 -16.46 2.83 -20.09
N TYR A 150 -15.66 2.06 -19.35
CA TYR A 150 -14.28 1.67 -19.71
C TYR A 150 -14.06 0.18 -19.39
N PRO A 151 -14.60 -0.74 -20.20
CA PRO A 151 -14.45 -2.19 -20.02
C PRO A 151 -13.01 -2.69 -20.24
#